data_AF-A0A924QZ74-F1
#
_entry.id   AF-A0A924QZ74-F1
#
_cell.length_a   1.000
_cell.length_b   1.000
_cell.length_c   1.000
_cell.angle_alpha   90.00
_cell.angle_beta   90.00
_cell.angle_gamma   90.00
#
_symmetry.space_group_name_H-M   'P 1'
#
loop_
_entity.id
_entity.type
_entity.pdbx_description
1 polymer ?
#
loop_
_entity_poly.entity_id
_entity_poly.type
_entity_poly.pdbx_seq_one_letter_code
_entity_poly.pdbx_strand_id
1 'polypeptide(L)'
;MSHGEGDERDDNGFGLVEIIVSMFLLGLLAVTFLPLLVQALRVTAVNDNLVAASQLVATRFEQLRAVGTDCADLKALAASPVPVSDVDGHPLQTTVSAIQCPAAGAFPATVAVRVAVTDLAGSHVVVESSTLVFVDR
;
A
#
# COMPACT_ATOMS: atom_id res chain seq x y z
N MET A 1 -32.20 77.77 5.49
CA MET A 1 -30.93 77.07 5.78
C MET A 1 -31.30 75.64 6.12
N SER A 2 -30.86 74.72 5.26
CA SER A 2 -31.39 73.37 5.07
C SER A 2 -30.52 72.31 5.74
N HIS A 3 -31.21 71.25 6.16
CA HIS A 3 -30.81 69.89 6.54
C HIS A 3 -29.41 69.39 6.21
N GLY A 4 -28.97 68.48 7.10
CA GLY A 4 -28.00 67.44 6.79
C GLY A 4 -27.83 66.45 7.94
N GLU A 5 -28.93 65.92 8.50
CA GLU A 5 -28.92 64.64 9.22
C GLU A 5 -28.50 63.55 8.24
N GLY A 6 -27.48 62.78 8.62
CA GLY A 6 -26.83 61.79 7.78
C GLY A 6 -26.42 60.58 8.59
N ASP A 7 -27.45 59.87 9.07
CA ASP A 7 -27.56 58.42 8.92
C ASP A 7 -26.70 57.58 9.88
N GLU A 8 -27.22 57.40 11.11
CA GLU A 8 -27.05 56.15 11.86
C GLU A 8 -27.71 55.02 11.06
N ARG A 9 -27.00 54.50 10.06
CA ARG A 9 -27.44 53.33 9.28
C ARG A 9 -27.44 52.09 10.15
N ASP A 10 -28.58 51.82 10.75
CA ASP A 10 -29.25 50.52 10.71
C ASP A 10 -28.36 49.28 10.99
N ASP A 11 -27.66 49.28 12.13
CA ASP A 11 -27.04 48.10 12.75
C ASP A 11 -28.09 47.14 13.39
N ASN A 12 -29.31 47.08 12.84
CA ASN A 12 -30.43 46.36 13.43
C ASN A 12 -31.07 45.41 12.41
N GLY A 13 -30.53 44.20 12.25
CA GLY A 13 -31.34 43.19 11.56
C GLY A 13 -30.76 41.82 11.19
N PHE A 14 -29.44 41.56 11.25
CA PHE A 14 -28.93 40.27 10.74
C PHE A 14 -27.82 39.57 11.54
N GLY A 15 -27.33 40.11 12.66
CA GLY A 15 -26.14 39.54 13.34
C GLY A 15 -26.26 38.07 13.79
N LEU A 16 -27.36 37.68 14.45
CA LEU A 16 -27.47 36.33 15.03
C LEU A 16 -27.93 35.29 14.00
N VAL A 17 -28.89 35.64 13.13
CA VAL A 17 -29.40 34.73 12.09
C VAL A 17 -28.32 34.45 11.05
N GLU A 18 -27.52 35.44 10.66
CA GLU A 18 -26.42 35.26 9.72
C GLU A 18 -25.33 34.35 10.25
N ILE A 19 -25.00 34.42 11.55
CA ILE A 19 -24.06 33.48 12.20
C ILE A 19 -24.62 32.06 12.15
N ILE A 20 -25.90 31.86 12.49
CA ILE A 20 -26.53 30.53 12.45
C ILE A 20 -26.55 29.99 11.02
N VAL A 21 -26.93 30.83 10.04
CA VAL A 21 -26.94 30.44 8.63
C VAL A 21 -25.53 30.13 8.13
N SER A 22 -24.53 30.91 8.52
CA SER A 22 -23.12 30.68 8.15
C SER A 22 -22.57 29.39 8.75
N MET A 23 -22.86 29.10 10.02
CA MET A 23 -22.48 27.84 10.67
C MET A 23 -23.23 26.65 10.05
N PHE A 24 -24.49 26.84 9.65
CA PHE A 24 -25.26 25.82 8.96
C PHE A 24 -24.70 25.53 7.55
N LEU A 25 -24.38 26.57 6.78
CA LEU A 25 -23.72 26.45 5.48
C LEU A 25 -22.34 25.81 5.61
N LEU A 26 -21.55 26.19 6.62
CA LEU A 26 -20.27 25.56 6.93
C LEU A 26 -20.44 24.07 7.27
N GLY A 27 -21.46 23.73 8.08
CA GLY A 27 -21.79 22.34 8.42
C GLY A 27 -22.19 21.52 7.21
N LEU A 28 -23.02 22.07 6.31
CA LEU A 28 -23.37 21.42 5.04
C LEU A 28 -22.14 21.19 4.18
N LEU A 29 -21.25 22.19 4.05
CA LEU A 29 -20.00 22.04 3.33
C LEU A 29 -19.13 20.93 3.96
N ALA A 30 -18.98 20.91 5.27
CA ALA A 30 -18.21 19.87 5.96
C ALA A 30 -18.76 18.44 5.67
N VAL A 31 -20.09 18.26 5.69
CA VAL A 31 -20.72 16.98 5.36
C VAL A 31 -20.48 16.59 3.89
N THR A 32 -20.46 17.55 2.97
CA THR A 32 -20.16 17.26 1.55
C THR A 32 -18.71 16.83 1.31
N PHE A 33 -17.77 17.25 2.14
CA PHE A 33 -16.36 16.86 2.03
C PHE A 33 -16.01 15.57 2.77
N LEU A 34 -16.86 15.10 3.70
CA LEU A 34 -16.62 13.88 4.45
C LEU A 34 -16.33 12.64 3.57
N PRO A 35 -17.05 12.40 2.45
CA PRO A 35 -16.75 11.28 1.57
C PRO A 35 -15.35 11.35 0.95
N LEU A 36 -14.88 12.55 0.57
CA LEU A 36 -13.54 12.75 0.01
C LEU A 36 -12.47 12.41 1.04
N LEU A 37 -12.67 12.79 2.30
CA LEU A 37 -11.74 12.48 3.38
C LEU A 37 -11.66 10.96 3.63
N VAL A 38 -12.80 10.27 3.69
CA VAL A 38 -12.84 8.81 3.82
C VAL A 38 -12.15 8.13 2.63
N GLN A 39 -12.37 8.65 1.42
CA GLN A 39 -11.74 8.11 0.22
C GLN A 39 -10.23 8.31 0.22
N ALA A 40 -9.75 9.48 0.64
CA ALA A 40 -8.32 9.75 0.78
C ALA A 40 -7.66 8.79 1.78
N LEU A 41 -8.26 8.58 2.95
CA LEU A 41 -7.74 7.65 3.96
C LEU A 41 -7.67 6.20 3.45
N ARG A 42 -8.71 5.74 2.75
CA ARG A 42 -8.73 4.39 2.16
C ARG A 42 -7.63 4.21 1.12
N VAL A 43 -7.40 5.20 0.27
CA VAL A 43 -6.33 5.16 -0.74
C VAL A 43 -4.96 5.05 -0.06
N THR A 44 -4.73 5.80 1.02
CA THR A 44 -3.48 5.69 1.80
C THR A 44 -3.28 4.28 2.35
N ALA A 45 -4.29 3.71 3.02
CA ALA A 45 -4.19 2.37 3.59
C ALA A 45 -3.92 1.27 2.55
N VAL A 46 -4.55 1.34 1.37
CA VAL A 46 -4.30 0.40 0.27
C VAL A 46 -2.85 0.54 -0.25
N ASN A 47 -2.34 1.76 -0.34
CA ASN A 47 -0.97 2.00 -0.78
C ASN A 47 0.05 1.48 0.24
N ASP A 48 -0.20 1.64 1.53
CA ASP A 48 0.70 1.15 2.59
C ASP A 48 0.83 -0.38 2.54
N ASN A 49 -0.29 -1.09 2.37
CA ASN A 49 -0.28 -2.55 2.18
C ASN A 49 0.52 -2.99 0.95
N LEU A 50 0.38 -2.28 -0.18
CA LEU A 50 1.11 -2.58 -1.41
C LEU A 50 2.62 -2.36 -1.25
N VAL A 51 3.00 -1.27 -0.58
CA VAL A 51 4.40 -0.94 -0.28
C VAL A 51 5.01 -2.01 0.62
N ALA A 52 4.32 -2.40 1.70
CA ALA A 52 4.79 -3.44 2.60
C ALA A 52 4.95 -4.80 1.89
N ALA A 53 3.96 -5.19 1.07
CA ALA A 53 4.06 -6.41 0.26
C ALA A 53 5.26 -6.36 -0.70
N SER A 54 5.52 -5.22 -1.34
CA SER A 54 6.66 -5.02 -2.23
C SER A 54 8.00 -5.12 -1.50
N GLN A 55 8.07 -4.59 -0.26
CA GLN A 55 9.25 -4.71 0.59
C GLN A 55 9.51 -6.16 0.98
N LEU A 56 8.49 -6.94 1.32
CA LEU A 56 8.63 -8.38 1.61
C LEU A 56 9.19 -9.15 0.41
N VAL A 57 8.69 -8.86 -0.81
CA VAL A 57 9.24 -9.42 -2.05
C VAL A 57 10.70 -9.05 -2.23
N ALA A 58 11.06 -7.78 -2.04
CA ALA A 58 12.44 -7.31 -2.16
C ALA A 58 13.38 -7.98 -1.14
N THR A 59 12.98 -8.05 0.13
CA THR A 59 13.72 -8.76 1.18
C THR A 59 13.92 -10.23 0.82
N ARG A 60 12.88 -10.87 0.28
CA ARG A 60 12.99 -12.28 -0.11
C ARG A 60 13.95 -12.50 -1.27
N PHE A 61 13.95 -11.61 -2.27
CA PHE A 61 14.95 -11.66 -3.33
C PHE A 61 16.37 -11.42 -2.81
N GLU A 62 16.55 -10.54 -1.84
CA GLU A 62 17.86 -10.31 -1.24
C GLU A 62 18.38 -11.56 -0.50
N GLN A 63 17.50 -12.25 0.24
CA GLN A 63 17.82 -13.53 0.85
C GLN A 63 18.22 -14.58 -0.20
N LEU A 64 17.48 -14.66 -1.31
CA LEU A 64 17.79 -15.58 -2.41
C LEU A 64 19.13 -15.25 -3.07
N ARG A 65 19.47 -13.96 -3.24
CA ARG A 65 20.77 -13.54 -3.76
C ARG A 65 21.92 -13.86 -2.81
N ALA A 66 21.69 -13.75 -1.51
CA ALA A 66 22.69 -14.02 -0.49
C ALA A 66 23.12 -15.49 -0.42
N VAL A 67 22.33 -16.42 -0.97
CA VAL A 67 22.66 -17.85 -1.07
C VAL A 67 23.85 -18.10 -2.03
N GLY A 68 24.00 -17.28 -3.07
CA GLY A 68 25.04 -17.46 -4.08
C GLY A 68 24.56 -18.20 -5.33
N THR A 69 25.42 -19.04 -5.91
CA THR A 69 25.24 -19.65 -7.25
C THR A 69 24.91 -21.14 -7.22
N ASP A 70 24.78 -21.74 -6.03
CA ASP A 70 24.41 -23.14 -5.88
C ASP A 70 22.88 -23.32 -5.99
N CYS A 71 22.45 -24.07 -6.99
CA CYS A 71 21.03 -24.25 -7.25
C CYS A 71 20.33 -25.07 -6.16
N ALA A 72 21.03 -26.02 -5.52
CA ALA A 72 20.45 -26.84 -4.46
C ALA A 72 20.13 -25.98 -3.23
N ASP A 73 21.03 -25.07 -2.85
CA ASP A 73 20.82 -24.15 -1.75
C ASP A 73 19.70 -23.14 -2.06
N LEU A 74 19.66 -22.64 -3.30
CA LEU A 74 18.59 -21.74 -3.76
C LEU A 74 17.22 -22.42 -3.67
N LYS A 75 17.14 -23.69 -4.10
CA LYS A 75 15.92 -24.51 -4.01
C LYS A 75 15.54 -24.79 -2.55
N ALA A 76 16.50 -25.07 -1.69
CA ALA A 76 16.26 -25.29 -0.26
C ALA A 76 15.70 -24.04 0.41
N LEU A 77 16.27 -22.86 0.11
CA LEU A 77 15.74 -21.60 0.62
C LEU A 77 14.33 -21.33 0.09
N ALA A 78 14.07 -21.53 -1.20
CA ALA A 78 12.75 -21.33 -1.79
C ALA A 78 11.66 -22.21 -1.15
N ALA A 79 12.01 -23.43 -0.74
CA ALA A 79 11.10 -24.34 -0.03
C ALA A 79 10.97 -24.03 1.47
N SER A 80 11.83 -23.18 2.03
CA SER A 80 11.80 -22.82 3.45
C SER A 80 10.52 -22.03 3.78
N PRO A 81 9.81 -22.38 4.85
CA PRO A 81 8.62 -21.65 5.28
C PRO A 81 8.99 -20.21 5.65
N VAL A 82 8.25 -19.26 5.11
CA VAL A 82 8.37 -17.84 5.48
C VAL A 82 7.27 -17.52 6.49
N PRO A 83 7.60 -16.89 7.64
CA PRO A 83 6.58 -16.49 8.60
C PRO A 83 5.61 -15.48 8.01
N VAL A 84 4.35 -15.56 8.44
CA VAL A 84 3.33 -14.56 8.12
C VAL A 84 3.72 -13.23 8.74
N SER A 85 3.63 -12.15 7.96
CA SER A 85 3.80 -10.79 8.44
C SER A 85 2.44 -10.13 8.56
N ASP A 86 2.16 -9.45 9.66
CA ASP A 86 0.95 -8.65 9.81
C ASP A 86 1.26 -7.19 9.50
N VAL A 87 0.53 -6.61 8.54
CA VAL A 87 0.63 -5.19 8.18
C VAL A 87 -0.75 -4.60 8.38
N ASP A 88 -0.91 -3.78 9.42
CA ASP A 88 -2.17 -3.09 9.75
C ASP A 88 -3.40 -4.02 9.80
N GLY A 89 -3.23 -5.25 10.30
CA GLY A 89 -4.30 -6.26 10.39
C GLY A 89 -4.53 -7.07 9.11
N HIS A 90 -3.67 -6.94 8.10
CA HIS A 90 -3.64 -7.78 6.92
C HIS A 90 -2.52 -8.82 7.04
N PRO A 91 -2.85 -10.11 7.28
CA PRO A 91 -1.84 -11.17 7.34
C PRO A 91 -1.32 -11.51 5.95
N LEU A 92 -0.08 -11.14 5.68
CA LEU A 92 0.62 -11.36 4.41
C LEU A 92 1.50 -12.61 4.50
N GLN A 93 1.28 -13.55 3.59
CA GLN A 93 2.12 -14.73 3.40
C GLN A 93 3.00 -14.53 2.17
N THR A 94 4.32 -14.66 2.34
CA THR A 94 5.26 -14.70 1.22
C THR A 94 5.48 -16.14 0.79
N THR A 95 5.49 -16.39 -0.52
CA THR A 95 5.77 -17.70 -1.12
C THR A 95 6.77 -17.55 -2.26
N VAL A 96 7.56 -18.59 -2.49
CA VAL A 96 8.49 -18.67 -3.62
C VAL A 96 8.08 -19.86 -4.46
N SER A 97 8.02 -19.69 -5.78
CA SER A 97 7.74 -20.80 -6.70
C SER A 97 8.80 -21.88 -6.59
N ALA A 98 8.40 -23.14 -6.78
CA ALA A 98 9.36 -24.24 -6.86
C ALA A 98 10.40 -23.99 -7.95
N ILE A 99 11.68 -24.10 -7.58
CA ILE A 99 12.83 -23.87 -8.47
C ILE A 99 13.25 -25.20 -9.10
N GLN A 100 13.39 -25.19 -10.42
CA GLN A 100 13.86 -26.33 -11.22
C GLN A 100 15.34 -26.15 -11.52
N CYS A 101 16.17 -26.96 -10.88
CA CYS A 101 17.61 -26.96 -11.13
C CYS A 101 17.96 -27.71 -12.43
N PRO A 102 18.91 -27.19 -13.23
CA PRO A 102 19.45 -27.90 -14.38
C PRO A 102 20.11 -29.23 -13.98
N ALA A 103 20.27 -30.15 -14.94
CA ALA A 103 21.05 -31.36 -14.73
C ALA A 103 22.56 -31.03 -14.59
N ALA A 104 23.33 -31.90 -13.92
CA ALA A 104 24.73 -31.68 -13.56
C ALA A 104 25.69 -31.32 -14.73
N GLY A 105 25.33 -31.61 -15.99
CA GLY A 105 26.10 -31.23 -17.19
C GLY A 105 25.58 -30.00 -17.93
N ALA A 106 24.53 -29.35 -17.42
CA ALA A 106 23.85 -28.20 -18.04
C ALA A 106 24.19 -26.87 -17.34
N PHE A 107 25.20 -26.87 -16.47
CA PHE A 107 25.74 -25.67 -15.85
C PHE A 107 26.87 -25.06 -16.71
N PRO A 108 27.04 -23.73 -16.71
CA PRO A 108 26.23 -22.73 -15.99
C PRO A 108 24.90 -22.43 -16.69
N ALA A 109 23.88 -22.04 -15.92
CA ALA A 109 22.54 -21.72 -16.43
C ALA A 109 21.87 -20.60 -15.64
N THR A 110 20.70 -20.14 -16.10
CA THR A 110 19.83 -19.24 -15.34
C THR A 110 18.51 -19.94 -15.00
N VAL A 111 18.07 -19.77 -13.75
CA VAL A 111 16.79 -20.31 -13.26
C VAL A 111 15.84 -19.16 -12.96
N ALA A 112 14.58 -19.33 -13.34
CA ALA A 112 13.53 -18.36 -13.03
C ALA A 112 13.08 -18.55 -11.58
N VAL A 113 13.02 -17.46 -10.83
CA VAL A 113 12.52 -17.43 -9.46
C VAL A 113 11.39 -16.42 -9.38
N ARG A 114 10.25 -16.86 -8.89
CA ARG A 114 9.05 -16.05 -8.71
C ARG A 114 8.70 -16.00 -7.23
N VAL A 115 8.49 -14.79 -6.74
CA VAL A 115 8.10 -14.51 -5.35
C VAL A 115 6.74 -13.83 -5.39
N ALA A 116 5.80 -14.36 -4.61
CA ALA A 116 4.46 -13.81 -4.47
C ALA A 116 4.14 -13.54 -3.01
N VAL A 117 3.45 -12.45 -2.75
CA VAL A 117 2.87 -12.11 -1.44
C VAL A 117 1.36 -12.18 -1.57
N THR A 118 0.75 -13.01 -0.75
CA THR A 118 -0.69 -13.27 -0.73
C THR A 118 -1.29 -12.82 0.59
N ASP A 119 -2.45 -12.18 0.54
CA ASP A 119 -3.25 -11.92 1.73
C ASP A 119 -3.94 -13.22 2.17
N LEU A 120 -3.65 -13.70 3.38
CA LEU A 120 -4.22 -14.93 3.93
C LEU A 120 -5.71 -14.82 4.23
N ALA A 121 -6.23 -13.61 4.44
CA ALA A 121 -7.66 -13.40 4.67
C ALA A 121 -8.48 -13.60 3.37
N GLY A 122 -7.88 -13.30 2.21
CA GLY A 122 -8.57 -13.28 0.92
C GLY A 122 -8.05 -14.26 -0.14
N SER A 123 -6.94 -14.96 0.14
CA SER A 123 -6.20 -15.80 -0.85
C SER A 123 -5.81 -15.06 -2.14
N HIS A 124 -5.77 -13.72 -2.10
CA HIS A 124 -5.47 -12.87 -3.26
C HIS A 124 -3.98 -12.52 -3.29
N VAL A 125 -3.37 -12.59 -4.47
CA VAL A 125 -1.98 -12.17 -4.69
C VAL A 125 -1.92 -10.64 -4.68
N VAL A 126 -1.32 -10.06 -3.64
CA VAL A 126 -1.16 -8.60 -3.50
C VAL A 126 -0.06 -8.11 -4.44
N VAL A 127 1.08 -8.80 -4.45
CA VAL A 127 2.24 -8.50 -5.30
C VAL A 127 2.87 -9.80 -5.75
N GLU A 128 3.31 -9.82 -7.01
CA GLU A 128 4.12 -10.88 -7.57
C GLU A 128 5.24 -10.30 -8.41
N SER A 129 6.43 -10.91 -8.33
CA SER A 129 7.57 -10.53 -9.14
C SER A 129 8.41 -11.75 -9.49
N SER A 130 9.10 -11.68 -10.62
CA SER A 130 9.96 -12.74 -11.13
C SER A 130 11.31 -12.21 -11.57
N THR A 131 12.37 -12.97 -11.29
CA THR A 131 13.73 -12.68 -11.72
C THR A 131 14.40 -13.94 -12.26
N LEU A 132 15.50 -13.75 -12.99
CA LEU A 132 16.43 -14.83 -13.33
C LEU A 132 17.61 -14.78 -12.35
N VAL A 133 18.05 -15.95 -11.89
CA VAL A 133 19.22 -16.13 -11.03
C VAL A 133 20.23 -17.01 -11.76
N PHE A 134 21.48 -16.57 -11.80
CA PHE A 134 22.58 -17.35 -12.36
C PHE A 134 23.01 -18.44 -11.38
N VAL A 135 23.16 -19.67 -11.89
CA VAL A 135 23.62 -20.82 -11.13
C VAL A 135 24.74 -21.53 -11.88
N ASP A 136 25.78 -21.95 -11.15
CA ASP A 136 26.97 -22.61 -11.72
C ASP A 136 27.14 -24.06 -11.28
N ARG A 137 26.31 -24.54 -10.34
CA ARG A 137 26.23 -25.95 -9.90
C ARG A 137 24.90 -26.28 -9.23
#